data_AF-A0A8H8A5Z0-F1
#
_entry.id   AF-A0A8H8A5Z0-F1
#
_cell.length_a   1.000
_cell.length_b   1.000
_cell.length_c   1.000
_cell.angle_alpha   90.00
_cell.angle_beta   90.00
_cell.angle_gamma   90.00
#
_symmetry.space_group_name_H-M   'P 1'
#
loop_
_entity.id
_entity.type
_entity.pdbx_description
1 polymer ?
#
loop_
_entity_poly.entity_id
_entity_poly.type
_entity_poly.pdbx_seq_one_letter_code
_entity_poly.pdbx_strand_id
1 'polypeptide(L)'
;MSLDNISLKRKERLNELKKIKISSDLKANGVKDVFNNNGHSDINDKKSSLSSLPLSFRNYDPELRKPRIGFENSALQGNETVEHEAQKLKESADYDLKNIEFDYNELDISGLTPKEINSDLKRLMQIKIDRLKERTEIAIAKLIRERLLIKSNEIEHDCK
;
A
#
# COMPACT_ATOMS: atom_id res chain seq x y z
N MET A 1 -5.75 -26.49 9.13
CA MET A 1 -7.10 -26.27 8.59
C MET A 1 -7.27 -27.12 7.34
N SER A 2 -8.32 -27.95 7.24
CA SER A 2 -8.57 -28.78 6.04
C SER A 2 -8.83 -27.89 4.80
N LEU A 3 -8.43 -28.37 3.61
CA LEU A 3 -8.64 -27.68 2.33
C LEU A 3 -10.13 -27.39 2.06
N ASP A 4 -11.01 -28.27 2.51
CA ASP A 4 -12.46 -28.11 2.37
C ASP A 4 -12.99 -26.91 3.17
N ASN A 5 -12.42 -26.64 4.34
CA ASN A 5 -12.80 -25.48 5.16
C ASN A 5 -12.37 -24.16 4.50
N ILE A 6 -11.28 -24.17 3.74
CA ILE A 6 -10.81 -22.99 2.99
C ILE A 6 -11.72 -22.73 1.78
N SER A 7 -12.16 -23.79 1.10
CA SER A 7 -13.05 -23.68 -0.06
C SER A 7 -14.44 -23.14 0.32
N LEU A 8 -15.00 -23.61 1.44
CA LEU A 8 -16.27 -23.13 1.98
C LEU A 8 -16.22 -21.63 2.33
N LYS A 9 -15.18 -21.20 3.05
CA LYS A 9 -14.97 -19.77 3.41
C LYS A 9 -14.84 -18.88 2.17
N ARG A 10 -14.15 -19.34 1.13
CA ARG A 10 -14.04 -18.60 -0.15
C ARG A 10 -15.39 -18.46 -0.84
N LYS A 11 -16.19 -19.53 -0.86
CA LYS A 11 -17.52 -19.53 -1.46
C LYS A 11 -18.48 -18.57 -0.74
N GLU A 12 -18.45 -18.56 0.59
CA GLU A 12 -19.23 -17.63 1.41
C GLU A 12 -18.87 -16.16 1.09
N ARG A 13 -17.57 -15.84 1.09
CA ARG A 13 -17.08 -14.50 0.75
C ARG A 13 -17.51 -14.04 -0.66
N LEU A 14 -17.46 -14.94 -1.65
CA LEU A 14 -17.89 -14.61 -3.02
C LEU A 14 -19.40 -14.33 -3.10
N ASN A 15 -20.22 -15.02 -2.31
CA ASN A 15 -21.65 -14.77 -2.26
C ASN A 15 -21.97 -13.39 -1.65
N GLU A 16 -21.24 -12.97 -0.62
CA GLU A 16 -21.36 -11.63 -0.03
C GLU A 16 -21.03 -10.53 -1.05
N LEU A 17 -19.91 -10.69 -1.77
CA LEU A 17 -19.52 -9.75 -2.82
C LEU A 17 -20.55 -9.67 -3.96
N LYS A 18 -21.15 -10.81 -4.33
CA LYS A 18 -22.21 -10.84 -5.35
C LYS A 18 -23.46 -10.06 -4.91
N LYS A 19 -23.86 -10.18 -3.64
CA LYS A 19 -25.01 -9.43 -3.09
C LYS A 19 -24.75 -7.91 -3.11
N ILE A 20 -23.53 -7.49 -2.77
CA ILE A 20 -23.13 -6.08 -2.79
C ILE A 20 -23.23 -5.51 -4.21
N LYS A 21 -22.71 -6.23 -5.22
CA LYS A 21 -22.78 -5.79 -6.63
C LYS A 21 -24.22 -5.63 -7.14
N ILE A 22 -25.10 -6.56 -6.82
CA ILE A 22 -26.51 -6.46 -7.23
C ILE A 22 -27.17 -5.22 -6.61
N SER A 23 -26.83 -4.90 -5.35
CA SER A 23 -27.37 -3.72 -4.67
C SER A 23 -26.86 -2.38 -5.22
N SER A 24 -25.62 -2.34 -5.74
CA SER A 24 -25.07 -1.13 -6.37
C SER A 24 -25.71 -0.88 -7.74
N ASP A 25 -25.91 -1.93 -8.53
CA ASP A 25 -26.44 -1.80 -9.89
C ASP A 25 -27.90 -1.33 -9.90
N LEU A 26 -28.68 -1.66 -8.87
CA LEU A 26 -30.06 -1.17 -8.70
C LEU A 26 -30.15 0.33 -8.36
N LYS A 27 -29.11 0.91 -7.75
CA LYS A 27 -29.07 2.36 -7.42
C LYS A 27 -28.66 3.23 -8.61
N ALA A 28 -27.94 2.68 -9.58
CA ALA A 28 -27.37 3.45 -10.69
C ALA A 28 -28.36 3.78 -11.82
N ASN A 29 -29.45 3.01 -11.99
CA ASN A 29 -30.33 3.11 -13.17
C ASN A 29 -31.58 4.00 -12.97
N GLY A 30 -31.55 4.96 -12.03
CA GLY A 30 -32.72 5.73 -11.59
C GLY A 30 -32.96 7.11 -12.21
N VAL A 31 -32.29 7.51 -13.30
CA VAL A 31 -32.46 8.86 -13.88
C VAL A 31 -32.96 8.78 -15.33
N LYS A 32 -34.19 9.23 -15.56
CA LYS A 32 -34.80 9.47 -16.88
C LYS A 32 -34.78 10.98 -17.16
N ASP A 33 -34.19 11.37 -18.28
CA ASP A 33 -34.15 12.76 -18.75
C ASP A 33 -35.51 13.23 -19.29
N VAL A 34 -35.97 14.41 -18.84
CA VAL A 34 -37.11 15.14 -19.41
C VAL A 34 -36.72 16.61 -19.53
N PHE A 35 -36.47 17.08 -20.75
CA PHE A 35 -36.38 18.51 -21.09
C PHE A 35 -37.64 18.92 -21.85
N ASN A 36 -38.29 20.02 -21.40
CA ASN A 36 -39.46 20.61 -22.05
C ASN A 36 -39.39 22.16 -22.00
N ASN A 37 -39.17 22.75 -23.18
CA ASN A 37 -39.79 23.92 -23.84
C ASN A 37 -40.16 25.23 -23.11
N ASN A 38 -40.03 26.33 -23.88
CA ASN A 38 -40.87 27.57 -24.00
C ASN A 38 -40.01 28.85 -23.95
N GLY A 39 -40.20 29.93 -24.70
CA GLY A 39 -41.23 30.42 -25.63
C GLY A 39 -41.05 31.95 -25.78
N HIS A 40 -41.27 32.47 -27.00
CA HIS A 40 -41.06 33.86 -27.47
C HIS A 40 -42.05 34.90 -26.88
N SER A 41 -41.70 36.21 -26.87
CA SER A 41 -42.63 37.35 -27.11
C SER A 41 -41.92 38.72 -27.16
N ASP A 42 -42.61 39.68 -27.80
CA ASP A 42 -42.12 40.74 -28.69
C ASP A 42 -41.69 42.08 -28.06
N ILE A 43 -40.92 42.84 -28.86
CA ILE A 43 -40.30 44.14 -28.56
C ILE A 43 -41.11 45.25 -29.24
N ASN A 44 -42.00 45.92 -28.52
CA ASN A 44 -42.57 47.22 -28.93
C ASN A 44 -43.03 47.97 -27.68
N ASP A 45 -42.10 48.72 -27.06
CA ASP A 45 -42.37 49.86 -26.17
C ASP A 45 -41.03 50.46 -25.70
N LYS A 46 -40.36 51.20 -26.59
CA LYS A 46 -39.13 51.94 -26.30
C LYS A 46 -39.44 53.43 -26.43
N LYS A 47 -39.54 54.18 -25.31
CA LYS A 47 -38.98 55.56 -25.16
C LYS A 47 -39.31 56.31 -23.86
N SER A 48 -40.21 55.88 -22.96
CA SER A 48 -40.55 56.64 -21.73
C SER A 48 -40.15 56.00 -20.40
N SER A 49 -39.55 54.80 -20.40
CA SER A 49 -39.19 54.05 -19.18
C SER A 49 -37.71 54.13 -18.78
N LEU A 50 -36.89 54.96 -19.44
CA LEU A 50 -35.45 55.03 -19.20
C LEU A 50 -35.07 55.53 -17.79
N SER A 51 -35.98 56.19 -17.06
CA SER A 51 -35.77 56.62 -15.66
C SER A 51 -36.05 55.53 -14.62
N SER A 52 -36.70 54.42 -15.01
CA SER A 52 -36.87 53.22 -14.17
C SER A 52 -36.03 52.04 -14.66
N LEU A 53 -35.22 52.24 -15.70
CA LEU A 53 -34.28 51.22 -16.15
C LEU A 53 -33.18 51.08 -15.07
N PRO A 54 -32.98 49.90 -14.48
CA PRO A 54 -31.88 49.70 -13.54
C PRO A 54 -30.59 49.99 -14.28
N LEU A 55 -29.84 51.00 -13.81
CA LEU A 55 -28.50 51.28 -14.29
C LEU A 55 -27.70 49.99 -14.09
N SER A 56 -27.42 49.28 -15.18
CA SER A 56 -26.68 48.02 -15.13
C SER A 56 -25.21 48.37 -14.92
N PHE A 57 -24.87 48.70 -13.68
CA PHE A 57 -23.51 48.66 -13.20
C PHE A 57 -23.07 47.21 -13.40
N ARG A 58 -22.31 46.96 -14.48
CA ARG A 58 -21.78 45.63 -14.72
C ARG A 58 -21.05 45.21 -13.45
N ASN A 59 -21.50 44.12 -12.84
CA ASN A 59 -20.96 43.54 -11.61
C ASN A 59 -21.33 44.22 -10.26
N TYR A 60 -22.43 44.96 -10.14
CA TYR A 60 -22.90 45.49 -8.84
C TYR A 60 -24.33 45.03 -8.50
N ASP A 61 -24.54 44.55 -7.28
CA ASP A 61 -25.86 44.17 -6.78
C ASP A 61 -26.46 45.31 -5.93
N PRO A 62 -27.60 45.90 -6.34
CA PRO A 62 -28.18 47.07 -5.69
C PRO A 62 -28.76 46.77 -4.29
N GLU A 63 -29.17 45.53 -4.02
CA GLU A 63 -29.71 45.11 -2.73
C GLU A 63 -28.62 45.02 -1.65
N LEU A 64 -27.51 44.36 -1.99
CA LEU A 64 -26.37 44.18 -1.09
C LEU A 64 -25.43 45.38 -1.06
N ARG A 65 -25.63 46.34 -1.97
CA ARG A 65 -24.77 47.52 -2.20
C ARG A 65 -23.28 47.15 -2.28
N LYS A 66 -22.98 46.00 -2.89
CA LYS A 66 -21.65 45.42 -2.99
C LYS A 66 -21.39 44.96 -4.42
N PRO A 67 -20.10 44.89 -4.83
CA PRO A 67 -19.74 44.24 -6.08
C PRO A 67 -20.17 42.77 -6.06
N ARG A 68 -20.84 42.32 -7.11
CA ARG A 68 -21.21 40.92 -7.32
C ARG A 68 -19.95 40.13 -7.63
N ILE A 69 -19.37 39.53 -6.61
CA ILE A 69 -18.23 38.62 -6.73
C ILE A 69 -18.83 37.22 -6.98
N GLY A 70 -18.44 36.57 -8.08
CA GLY A 70 -19.09 35.35 -8.61
C GLY A 70 -19.03 34.09 -7.74
N PHE A 71 -18.80 34.23 -6.43
CA PHE A 71 -18.59 33.13 -5.48
C PHE A 71 -19.44 33.21 -4.21
N GLU A 72 -20.23 34.27 -3.98
CA GLU A 72 -21.01 34.40 -2.73
C GLU A 72 -22.12 33.35 -2.58
N ASN A 73 -22.63 32.81 -3.70
CA ASN A 73 -23.62 31.71 -3.71
C ASN A 73 -23.01 30.44 -4.32
N SER A 74 -21.77 30.10 -3.95
CA SER A 74 -21.14 28.88 -4.45
C SER A 74 -21.85 27.66 -3.85
N ALA A 75 -22.41 26.80 -4.70
CA ALA A 75 -23.01 25.53 -4.29
C ALA A 75 -22.01 24.59 -3.55
N LEU A 76 -20.73 24.94 -3.51
CA LEU A 76 -19.70 24.24 -2.73
C LEU A 76 -19.78 24.54 -1.22
N GLN A 77 -20.42 25.63 -0.81
CA GLN A 77 -20.34 26.12 0.59
C GLN A 77 -21.16 25.30 1.60
N GLY A 78 -21.88 24.26 1.14
CA GLY A 78 -22.66 23.36 2.00
C GLY A 78 -22.66 21.88 1.58
N ASN A 79 -21.91 21.51 0.54
CA ASN A 79 -21.81 20.12 0.09
C ASN A 79 -20.52 19.51 0.64
N GLU A 80 -20.60 18.29 1.19
CA GLU A 80 -19.40 17.56 1.60
C GLU A 80 -18.50 17.36 0.37
N THR A 81 -17.33 17.99 0.40
CA THR A 81 -16.34 17.89 -0.65
C THR A 81 -15.51 16.62 -0.44
N VAL A 82 -14.88 16.15 -1.52
CA VAL A 82 -13.95 15.00 -1.47
C VAL A 82 -12.83 15.24 -0.45
N GLU A 83 -12.39 16.49 -0.28
CA GLU A 83 -11.38 16.87 0.71
C GLU A 83 -11.87 16.65 2.16
N HIS A 84 -13.14 16.92 2.43
CA HIS A 84 -13.74 16.68 3.75
C HIS A 84 -13.83 15.18 4.05
N GLU A 85 -14.23 14.38 3.06
CA GLU A 85 -14.25 12.92 3.20
C GLU A 85 -12.84 12.34 3.38
N ALA A 86 -11.86 12.84 2.64
CA ALA A 86 -10.46 12.44 2.78
C ALA A 86 -9.90 12.79 4.17
N GLN A 87 -10.22 13.97 4.70
CA GLN A 87 -9.83 14.37 6.04
C GLN A 87 -10.45 13.45 7.10
N LYS A 88 -11.74 13.13 6.97
CA LYS A 88 -12.44 12.20 7.87
C LYS A 88 -11.84 10.80 7.85
N LEU A 89 -11.47 10.30 6.67
CA LEU A 89 -10.78 9.02 6.52
C LEU A 89 -9.43 9.02 7.22
N LYS A 90 -8.65 10.09 7.07
CA LYS A 90 -7.37 10.24 7.77
C LYS A 90 -7.55 10.23 9.29
N GLU A 91 -8.50 10.99 9.81
CA GLU A 91 -8.79 11.06 11.25
C GLU A 91 -9.23 9.68 11.79
N SER A 92 -10.03 8.92 11.03
CA SER A 92 -10.41 7.56 11.41
C SER A 92 -9.23 6.59 11.44
N ALA A 93 -8.33 6.65 10.45
CA ALA A 93 -7.13 5.82 10.42
C ALA A 93 -6.18 6.14 11.58
N ASP A 94 -6.02 7.42 11.91
CA ASP A 94 -5.21 7.86 13.05
C ASP A 94 -5.81 7.40 14.40
N TYR A 95 -7.14 7.37 14.51
CA TYR A 95 -7.83 6.83 15.69
C TYR A 95 -7.63 5.31 15.81
N ASP A 96 -7.82 4.58 14.72
CA ASP A 96 -7.64 3.12 14.69
C ASP A 96 -6.19 2.74 15.03
N LEU A 97 -5.19 3.43 14.50
CA LEU A 97 -3.77 3.22 14.84
C LEU A 97 -3.46 3.46 16.32
N LYS A 98 -4.15 4.40 16.98
CA LYS A 98 -3.98 4.66 18.41
C LYS A 98 -4.67 3.62 19.30
N ASN A 99 -5.74 3.01 18.82
CA ASN A 99 -6.53 2.03 19.58
C ASN A 99 -6.12 0.58 19.32
N ILE A 100 -5.35 0.33 18.26
CA ILE A 100 -4.61 -0.92 18.13
C ILE A 100 -3.52 -0.88 19.21
N GLU A 101 -3.87 -1.41 20.37
CA GLU A 101 -2.91 -1.83 21.37
C GLU A 101 -2.01 -2.85 20.67
N PHE A 102 -0.83 -2.40 20.25
CA PHE A 102 0.19 -3.28 19.69
C PHE A 102 0.47 -4.30 20.78
N ASP A 103 -0.09 -5.50 20.62
CA ASP A 103 0.26 -6.65 21.43
C ASP A 103 1.78 -6.79 21.27
N TYR A 104 2.54 -6.39 22.31
CA TYR A 104 4.00 -6.27 22.35
C TYR A 104 4.70 -7.64 22.30
N ASN A 105 4.20 -8.52 21.44
CA ASN A 105 5.00 -9.55 20.80
C ASN A 105 5.37 -9.06 19.39
N GLU A 106 5.79 -7.79 19.28
CA GLU A 106 6.64 -7.34 18.19
C GLU A 106 7.89 -8.23 18.22
N LEU A 107 7.93 -9.20 17.30
CA LEU A 107 9.18 -9.84 16.95
C LEU A 107 10.15 -8.71 16.60
N ASP A 108 11.20 -8.55 17.40
CA ASP A 108 12.21 -7.52 17.24
C ASP A 108 12.96 -7.71 15.90
N ILE A 109 12.39 -7.13 14.85
CA ILE A 109 12.94 -7.11 13.49
C ILE A 109 14.13 -6.16 13.37
N SER A 110 14.40 -5.33 14.38
CA SER A 110 15.54 -4.43 14.39
C SER A 110 16.87 -5.15 14.67
N GLY A 111 16.80 -6.36 15.24
CA GLY A 111 17.95 -7.27 15.39
C GLY A 111 18.26 -8.12 14.15
N LEU A 112 17.37 -8.15 13.15
CA LEU A 112 17.58 -8.90 11.92
C LEU A 112 18.46 -8.09 10.96
N THR A 113 19.78 -8.18 11.16
CA THR A 113 20.75 -7.61 10.20
C THR A 113 20.45 -8.12 8.79
N PRO A 114 20.44 -7.27 7.75
CA PRO A 114 20.37 -7.75 6.38
C PRO A 114 21.55 -8.69 6.14
N LYS A 115 21.26 -9.91 5.69
CA LYS A 115 22.30 -10.91 5.50
C LYS A 115 23.24 -10.46 4.39
N GLU A 116 24.53 -10.38 4.67
CA GLU A 116 25.52 -9.97 3.67
C GLU A 116 25.47 -10.87 2.43
N ILE A 117 25.56 -10.25 1.25
CA ILE A 117 25.54 -10.93 -0.06
C ILE A 117 26.63 -12.02 -0.14
N ASN A 118 27.77 -11.82 0.53
CA ASN A 118 28.91 -12.74 0.54
C ASN A 118 28.88 -13.75 1.69
N SER A 119 27.78 -13.85 2.44
CA SER A 119 27.60 -14.86 3.50
C SER A 119 27.65 -16.30 2.97
N ASP A 120 27.56 -16.47 1.64
CA ASP A 120 27.76 -17.75 0.96
C ASP A 120 29.23 -18.04 0.64
N LEU A 121 30.12 -17.05 0.53
CA LEU A 121 31.54 -17.30 0.24
C LEU A 121 32.19 -18.14 1.34
N LYS A 122 31.92 -17.80 2.61
CA LYS A 122 32.40 -18.57 3.76
C LYS A 122 31.88 -20.00 3.73
N ARG A 123 30.60 -20.21 3.38
CA ARG A 123 29.97 -21.53 3.31
C ARG A 123 30.53 -22.37 2.15
N LEU A 124 30.66 -21.78 0.97
CA LEU A 124 31.26 -22.42 -0.21
C LEU A 124 32.73 -22.76 0.01
N MET A 125 33.48 -21.90 0.70
CA MET A 125 34.86 -22.19 1.10
C MET A 125 34.93 -23.27 2.17
N GLN A 126 34.00 -23.28 3.13
CA GLN A 126 33.97 -24.31 4.18
C GLN A 126 33.84 -25.72 3.58
N ILE A 127 32.97 -25.90 2.58
CA ILE A 127 32.81 -27.18 1.86
C ILE A 127 34.13 -27.62 1.19
N LYS A 128 34.91 -26.69 0.63
CA LYS A 128 36.21 -26.99 0.02
C LYS A 128 37.27 -27.32 1.08
N ILE A 129 37.27 -26.58 2.19
CA ILE A 129 38.18 -26.78 3.32
C ILE A 129 37.94 -28.16 3.96
N ASP A 130 36.69 -28.57 4.15
CA ASP A 130 36.37 -29.85 4.79
C ASP A 130 36.84 -31.04 3.93
N ARG A 131 36.64 -30.97 2.60
CA ARG A 131 37.22 -31.96 1.65
C ARG A 131 38.75 -31.97 1.64
N LEU A 132 39.40 -30.87 1.99
CA LEU A 132 40.86 -30.78 2.07
C LEU A 132 41.37 -31.36 3.39
N LYS A 133 40.67 -31.09 4.50
CA LYS A 133 41.01 -31.57 5.85
C LYS A 133 41.13 -33.10 5.91
N GLU A 134 40.16 -33.82 5.37
CA GLU A 134 40.21 -35.29 5.31
C GLU A 134 41.49 -35.80 4.62
N ARG A 135 41.86 -35.18 3.49
CA ARG A 135 43.09 -35.55 2.76
C ARG A 135 44.34 -35.19 3.55
N THR A 136 44.35 -34.06 4.24
CA THR A 136 45.48 -33.66 5.08
C THR A 136 45.66 -34.60 6.26
N GLU A 137 44.57 -35.04 6.91
CA GLU A 137 44.64 -36.01 8.01
C GLU A 137 45.17 -37.37 7.53
N ILE A 138 44.73 -37.84 6.35
CA ILE A 138 45.28 -39.06 5.73
C ILE A 138 46.77 -38.91 5.42
N ALA A 139 47.19 -37.76 4.89
CA ALA A 139 48.60 -37.50 4.60
C ALA A 139 49.46 -37.43 5.88
N ILE A 140 48.96 -36.77 6.93
CA ILE A 140 49.60 -36.72 8.25
C ILE A 140 49.75 -38.14 8.81
N ALA A 141 48.69 -38.96 8.76
CA ALA A 141 48.73 -40.33 9.24
C ALA A 141 49.77 -41.19 8.48
N LYS A 142 49.87 -41.03 7.15
CA LYS A 142 50.91 -41.70 6.34
C LYS A 142 52.32 -41.29 6.74
N LEU A 143 52.58 -39.99 6.87
CA LEU A 143 53.88 -39.48 7.29
C LEU A 143 54.27 -39.97 8.69
N ILE A 144 53.32 -40.01 9.63
CA ILE A 144 53.56 -40.57 10.96
C ILE A 144 53.92 -42.06 10.86
N ARG A 145 53.18 -42.84 10.06
CA ARG A 145 53.45 -44.26 9.87
C ARG A 145 54.84 -44.51 9.29
N GLU A 146 55.23 -43.77 8.25
CA GLU A 146 56.57 -43.87 7.65
C GLU A 146 57.66 -43.52 8.64
N ARG A 147 57.51 -42.43 9.39
CA ARG A 147 58.48 -42.03 10.43
C ARG A 147 58.63 -43.08 11.53
N LEU A 148 57.53 -43.70 11.97
CA LEU A 148 57.58 -44.75 12.98
C LEU A 148 58.28 -46.00 12.46
N LEU A 149 58.05 -46.38 11.20
CA LEU A 149 58.73 -47.53 10.56
C LEU A 149 60.23 -47.29 10.39
N ILE A 150 60.63 -46.09 9.95
CA ILE A 150 62.05 -45.74 9.84
C ILE A 150 62.71 -45.85 11.22
N LYS A 151 62.09 -45.24 12.24
CA LYS A 151 62.61 -45.28 13.60
C LYS A 151 62.68 -46.69 14.19
N SER A 152 61.70 -47.56 13.94
CA SER A 152 61.77 -48.96 14.38
C SER A 152 62.90 -49.72 13.70
N ASN A 153 63.09 -49.50 12.40
CA ASN A 153 64.16 -50.16 11.65
C ASN A 153 65.56 -49.69 12.09
N GLU A 154 65.72 -48.40 12.42
CA GLU A 154 66.96 -47.86 13.01
C GLU A 154 67.25 -48.52 14.36
N ILE A 155 66.25 -48.65 15.23
CA ILE A 155 66.40 -49.34 16.53
C ILE A 155 66.78 -50.82 16.34
N GLU A 156 66.22 -51.51 15.35
CA GLU A 156 66.57 -52.90 15.04
C GLU A 156 67.98 -53.05 14.46
N HIS A 157 68.46 -52.05 13.72
CA HIS A 157 69.82 -52.02 13.19
C HIS A 157 70.85 -51.76 14.31
N ASP A 158 70.53 -50.87 15.25
CA ASP A 158 71.43 -50.53 16.38
C ASP A 158 71.48 -51.63 17.46
N CYS A 159 70.49 -52.54 17.49
CA CYS A 159 70.44 -53.68 18.42
C CYS A 159 71.11 -54.97 17.91
N LYS A 160 71.61 -55.02 16.67
CA LYS A 160 72.32 -56.18 16.08
C LYS A 160 73.83 -55.96 16.05
#